data_AF-A0A444JI76-F1
#
_entry.id   AF-A0A444JI76-F1
#
_cell.length_a   1.000
_cell.length_b   1.000
_cell.length_c   1.000
_cell.angle_alpha   90.00
_cell.angle_beta   90.00
_cell.angle_gamma   90.00
#
_symmetry.space_group_name_H-M   'P 1'
#
loop_
_entity.id
_entity.type
_entity.pdbx_description
1 polymer ?
#
loop_
_entity_poly.entity_id
_entity_poly.type
_entity_poly.pdbx_seq_one_letter_code
_entity_poly.pdbx_strand_id
1 'polypeptide(L)'
;MRIGYKCIVQNVGLTKSKIRKDKKYWVNSADYQSSLEGSFVRLALVATINTEKLHLYTLRKFDLKTGPQKAKKLNGKLLEYIESFFSKPKLIDVFAKESDDAISKSIKLNRSSRLKRLEKANLKPKLVPVTSYVYERNPDVVAEALYRADGICERCSGAAPFYRKSNNSPYLEVHHIVPLSNGGEDSLSNVLALCPNCHRELHFGKGI
;
A
#
# COMPACT_ATOMS: atom_id res chain seq x y z
N MET A 1 1.11 -2.46 -25.47
CA MET A 1 1.81 -3.06 -24.30
C MET A 1 1.43 -2.26 -23.07
N ARG A 2 1.11 -2.91 -21.95
CA ARG A 2 0.79 -2.27 -20.68
C ARG A 2 1.54 -2.96 -19.53
N ILE A 3 1.85 -2.22 -18.48
CA ILE A 3 2.35 -2.81 -17.24
C ILE A 3 1.14 -3.35 -16.48
N GLY A 4 1.14 -4.66 -16.19
CA GLY A 4 0.05 -5.34 -15.48
C GLY A 4 0.48 -6.08 -14.20
N TYR A 5 1.78 -6.22 -13.97
CA TYR A 5 2.33 -7.04 -12.90
C TYR A 5 3.52 -6.32 -12.26
N LYS A 6 3.54 -6.29 -10.93
CA LYS A 6 4.74 -6.00 -10.13
C LYS A 6 5.21 -7.31 -9.54
N CYS A 7 6.48 -7.63 -9.74
CA CYS A 7 7.11 -8.86 -9.24
C CYS A 7 8.41 -8.53 -8.51
N ILE A 8 8.80 -9.39 -7.58
CA ILE A 8 10.13 -9.37 -6.93
C ILE A 8 10.92 -10.61 -7.33
N VAL A 9 12.24 -10.48 -7.40
CA VAL A 9 13.15 -11.59 -7.61
C VAL A 9 13.32 -12.33 -6.29
N GLN A 10 12.86 -13.58 -6.21
CA GLN A 10 13.05 -14.43 -5.04
C GLN A 10 14.36 -15.21 -5.11
N ASN A 11 14.68 -15.75 -6.28
CA ASN A 11 15.91 -16.54 -6.48
C ASN A 11 16.48 -16.27 -7.87
N VAL A 12 17.80 -16.31 -7.97
CA VAL A 12 18.57 -16.24 -9.22
C VAL A 12 19.44 -17.49 -9.33
N GLY A 13 19.92 -17.83 -10.53
CA GLY A 13 20.85 -18.95 -10.68
C GLY A 13 20.19 -20.34 -10.55
N LEU A 14 18.87 -20.44 -10.73
CA LEU A 14 18.18 -21.72 -10.60
C LEU A 14 18.53 -22.63 -11.78
N THR A 15 18.59 -23.94 -11.53
CA THR A 15 18.75 -24.98 -12.57
C THR A 15 17.39 -25.51 -13.02
N LYS A 16 17.34 -26.18 -14.17
CA LYS A 16 16.11 -26.80 -14.74
C LYS A 16 15.38 -27.76 -13.79
N SER A 17 16.04 -28.29 -12.76
CA SER A 17 15.38 -29.14 -11.75
C SER A 17 14.47 -28.36 -10.80
N LYS A 18 14.70 -27.04 -10.64
CA LYS A 18 14.01 -26.17 -9.69
C LYS A 18 12.97 -25.24 -10.35
N ILE A 19 12.70 -25.41 -11.64
CA ILE A 19 11.72 -24.62 -12.38
C ILE A 19 10.37 -25.34 -12.49
N ARG A 20 9.32 -24.57 -12.78
CA ARG A 20 7.99 -25.13 -13.06
C ARG A 20 8.03 -25.87 -14.39
N LYS A 21 7.44 -27.07 -14.46
CA LYS A 21 7.24 -27.78 -15.73
C LYS A 21 6.22 -27.02 -16.58
N ASP A 22 6.72 -26.26 -17.54
CA ASP A 22 5.96 -25.32 -18.36
C ASP A 22 5.95 -25.69 -19.86
N LYS A 23 6.55 -26.83 -20.25
CA LYS A 23 6.61 -27.34 -21.64
C LYS A 23 5.31 -27.18 -22.43
N LYS A 24 4.17 -27.41 -21.78
CA LYS A 24 2.83 -27.31 -22.42
C LYS A 24 2.46 -25.91 -22.91
N TYR A 25 3.15 -24.86 -22.47
CA TYR A 25 2.93 -23.48 -22.87
C TYR A 25 3.87 -23.03 -24.01
N TRP A 26 4.82 -23.87 -24.40
CA TRP A 26 5.74 -23.59 -25.49
C TRP A 26 5.15 -24.06 -26.82
N VAL A 27 5.07 -23.15 -27.79
CA VAL A 27 4.60 -23.45 -29.15
C VAL A 27 5.67 -24.20 -29.94
N ASN A 28 6.95 -23.85 -29.73
CA ASN A 28 8.09 -24.48 -30.37
C ASN A 28 8.86 -25.35 -29.39
N SER A 29 8.91 -26.66 -29.68
CA SER A 29 9.60 -27.64 -28.84
C SER A 29 11.13 -27.47 -28.86
N ALA A 30 11.72 -26.98 -29.96
CA ALA A 30 13.16 -26.75 -30.06
C ALA A 30 13.60 -25.59 -29.15
N ASP A 31 12.86 -24.48 -29.17
CA ASP A 31 13.14 -23.33 -28.30
C ASP A 31 13.00 -23.70 -26.82
N TYR A 32 12.03 -24.56 -26.48
CA TYR A 32 11.90 -25.10 -25.14
C TYR A 32 13.15 -25.87 -24.71
N GLN A 33 13.68 -26.78 -25.55
CA GLN A 33 14.87 -27.55 -25.20
C GLN A 33 16.09 -26.66 -25.01
N SER A 34 16.33 -25.71 -25.93
CA SER A 34 17.42 -24.74 -25.79
C SER A 34 17.28 -23.89 -24.53
N SER A 35 16.05 -23.56 -24.10
CA SER A 35 15.84 -22.79 -22.88
C SER A 35 16.32 -23.52 -21.61
N LEU A 36 16.31 -24.86 -21.59
CA LEU A 36 16.65 -25.68 -20.41
C LEU A 36 18.13 -25.65 -20.03
N GLU A 37 18.99 -25.17 -20.92
CA GLU A 37 20.43 -25.01 -20.71
C GLU A 37 20.78 -23.69 -19.99
N GLY A 38 19.80 -22.80 -19.84
CA GLY A 38 19.97 -21.49 -19.23
C GLY A 38 19.97 -21.46 -17.69
N SER A 39 20.24 -20.27 -17.16
CA SER A 39 20.08 -19.93 -15.74
C SER A 39 18.72 -19.27 -15.52
N PHE A 40 17.99 -19.71 -14.50
CA PHE A 40 16.62 -19.29 -14.27
C PHE A 40 16.47 -18.37 -13.06
N VAL A 41 15.46 -17.51 -13.13
CA VAL A 41 15.05 -16.60 -12.05
C VAL A 41 13.65 -16.98 -11.59
N ARG A 42 13.43 -17.02 -10.28
CA ARG A 42 12.09 -17.14 -9.70
C ARG A 42 11.58 -15.77 -9.34
N LEU A 43 10.44 -15.41 -9.90
CA LEU A 43 9.71 -14.20 -9.57
C LEU A 43 8.53 -14.54 -8.66
N ALA A 44 8.33 -13.76 -7.61
CA ALA A 44 7.06 -13.73 -6.89
C ALA A 44 6.23 -12.54 -7.35
N LEU A 45 4.97 -12.81 -7.66
CA LEU A 45 3.99 -11.79 -7.96
C LEU A 45 3.69 -10.99 -6.69
N VAL A 46 3.88 -9.67 -6.74
CA VAL A 46 3.57 -8.75 -5.64
C VAL A 46 2.20 -8.13 -5.84
N ALA A 47 1.89 -7.70 -7.06
CA ALA A 47 0.62 -7.05 -7.36
C ALA A 47 0.23 -7.21 -8.83
N THR A 48 -1.08 -7.28 -9.07
CA THR A 48 -1.70 -7.23 -10.40
C THR A 48 -2.44 -5.92 -10.56
N ILE A 49 -2.41 -5.36 -11.77
CA ILE A 49 -3.18 -4.17 -12.09
C ILE A 49 -3.71 -4.23 -13.52
N ASN A 50 -4.91 -3.69 -13.73
CA ASN A 50 -5.53 -3.57 -15.03
C ASN A 50 -6.03 -2.13 -15.21
N THR A 51 -5.22 -1.28 -15.85
CA THR A 51 -5.56 0.13 -16.10
C THR A 51 -4.91 0.66 -17.37
N GLU A 52 -5.65 1.49 -18.11
CA GLU A 52 -5.15 2.21 -19.29
C GLU A 52 -4.11 3.28 -18.95
N LYS A 53 -4.05 3.70 -17.68
CA LYS A 53 -3.06 4.67 -17.19
C LYS A 53 -1.62 4.13 -17.20
N LEU A 54 -1.45 2.81 -17.27
CA LEU A 54 -0.15 2.12 -17.41
C LEU A 54 0.07 1.55 -18.82
N HIS A 55 -0.73 2.00 -19.80
CA HIS A 55 -0.49 1.70 -21.20
C HIS A 55 0.74 2.47 -21.72
N LEU A 56 1.48 1.89 -22.67
CA LEU A 56 2.69 2.48 -23.26
C LEU A 56 2.50 3.94 -23.72
N TYR A 57 1.34 4.26 -24.30
CA TYR A 57 1.02 5.63 -24.74
C TYR A 57 1.03 6.64 -23.59
N THR A 58 0.53 6.25 -22.42
CA THR A 58 0.53 7.10 -21.22
C THR A 58 1.94 7.19 -20.63
N LEU A 59 2.65 6.06 -20.54
CA LEU A 59 4.02 6.01 -20.01
C LEU A 59 5.02 6.85 -20.83
N ARG A 60 4.78 7.01 -22.14
CA ARG A 60 5.57 7.92 -23.00
C ARG A 60 5.54 9.37 -22.54
N LYS A 61 4.47 9.81 -21.88
CA LYS A 61 4.35 11.16 -21.30
C LYS A 61 5.23 11.33 -20.06
N PHE A 62 5.72 10.22 -19.49
CA PHE A 62 6.57 10.16 -18.31
C PHE A 62 7.94 9.54 -18.68
N ASP A 63 8.56 9.96 -19.79
CA ASP A 63 9.92 9.58 -20.21
C ASP A 63 10.14 8.12 -20.69
N LEU A 64 9.10 7.29 -20.82
CA LEU A 64 9.23 5.98 -21.48
C LEU A 64 9.15 6.11 -23.00
N LYS A 65 10.21 6.61 -23.66
CA LYS A 65 10.25 6.91 -25.11
C LYS A 65 9.74 5.78 -26.01
N THR A 66 10.16 4.54 -25.74
CA THR A 66 9.81 3.32 -26.48
C THR A 66 9.49 2.17 -25.52
N GLY A 67 8.75 1.17 -26.03
CA GLY A 67 8.54 -0.07 -25.29
C GLY A 67 9.88 -0.76 -25.03
N PRO A 68 10.20 -1.13 -23.77
CA PRO A 68 11.46 -1.80 -23.45
C PRO A 68 11.48 -3.20 -24.09
N GLN A 69 12.40 -3.43 -25.01
CA GLN A 69 12.66 -4.77 -25.56
C GLN A 69 13.55 -5.62 -24.64
N LYS A 70 14.29 -4.98 -23.74
CA LYS A 70 15.13 -5.59 -22.71
C LYS A 70 14.79 -5.00 -21.35
N ALA A 71 15.22 -5.68 -20.28
CA ALA A 71 15.10 -5.16 -18.91
C ALA A 71 15.67 -3.74 -18.83
N LYS A 72 14.85 -2.80 -18.34
CA LYS A 72 15.22 -1.40 -18.18
C LYS A 72 15.05 -1.01 -16.72
N LYS A 73 16.12 -0.48 -16.13
CA LYS A 73 16.04 0.14 -14.80
C LYS A 73 15.18 1.40 -14.91
N LEU A 74 14.16 1.49 -14.07
CA LEU A 74 13.29 2.67 -13.96
C LEU A 74 13.88 3.64 -12.93
N ASN A 75 13.73 4.93 -13.16
CA ASN A 75 14.20 5.99 -12.29
C ASN A 75 13.34 7.26 -12.43
N GLY A 76 13.50 8.19 -11.48
CA GLY A 76 12.83 9.49 -11.47
C GLY A 76 11.31 9.43 -11.58
N LYS A 77 10.74 10.39 -12.30
CA LYS A 77 9.29 10.58 -12.46
C LYS A 77 8.55 9.36 -13.00
N LEU A 78 9.19 8.58 -13.87
CA LEU A 78 8.58 7.37 -14.44
C LEU A 78 8.40 6.29 -13.38
N LEU A 79 9.42 6.08 -12.54
CA LEU A 79 9.37 5.12 -11.44
C LEU A 79 8.29 5.53 -10.44
N GLU A 80 8.30 6.80 -10.01
CA GLU A 80 7.31 7.35 -9.08
C GLU A 80 5.87 7.19 -9.62
N TYR A 81 5.66 7.52 -10.89
CA TYR A 81 4.36 7.37 -11.54
C TYR A 81 3.89 5.92 -11.52
N ILE A 82 4.74 4.96 -11.95
CA ILE A 82 4.37 3.54 -11.98
C ILE A 82 4.13 3.00 -10.57
N GLU A 83 5.02 3.30 -9.62
CA GLU A 83 4.92 2.85 -8.23
C GLU A 83 3.64 3.35 -7.56
N SER A 84 3.15 4.56 -7.87
CA SER A 84 1.89 5.08 -7.31
C SER A 84 0.66 4.20 -7.57
N PHE A 85 0.69 3.35 -8.60
CA PHE A 85 -0.37 2.41 -8.92
C PHE A 85 -0.25 1.08 -8.16
N PHE A 86 0.93 0.77 -7.65
CA PHE A 86 1.20 -0.45 -6.89
C PHE A 86 1.32 -0.20 -5.39
N SER A 87 1.59 1.03 -4.98
CA SER A 87 1.39 1.53 -3.63
C SER A 87 -0.10 1.44 -3.33
N LYS A 88 -0.51 0.45 -2.52
CA LYS A 88 -1.90 0.40 -2.04
C LYS A 88 -2.05 1.52 -1.01
N PRO A 89 -2.78 2.62 -1.30
CA PRO A 89 -3.13 3.55 -0.23
C PRO A 89 -3.97 2.77 0.78
N LYS A 90 -3.78 3.04 2.09
CA LYS A 90 -4.69 2.43 3.07
C LYS A 90 -6.09 2.93 2.74
N LEU A 91 -7.05 2.02 2.77
CA LEU A 91 -8.44 2.35 2.46
C LEU A 91 -8.93 3.57 3.26
N ILE A 92 -8.51 3.65 4.52
CA ILE A 92 -8.73 4.77 5.44
C ILE A 92 -8.20 6.10 4.88
N ASP A 93 -7.03 6.11 4.27
CA ASP A 93 -6.41 7.33 3.74
C ASP A 93 -7.14 7.83 2.49
N VAL A 94 -7.63 6.91 1.65
CA VAL A 94 -8.46 7.24 0.49
C VAL A 94 -9.78 7.85 0.95
N PHE A 95 -10.47 7.21 1.89
CA PHE A 95 -11.74 7.74 2.42
C PHE A 95 -11.55 9.08 3.14
N ALA A 96 -10.47 9.24 3.92
CA ALA A 96 -10.17 10.50 4.58
C ALA A 96 -10.00 11.62 3.55
N LYS A 97 -9.19 11.40 2.51
CA LYS A 97 -8.95 12.38 1.46
C LYS A 97 -10.21 12.73 0.67
N GLU A 98 -11.00 11.72 0.27
CA GLU A 98 -12.27 11.96 -0.42
C GLU A 98 -13.26 12.74 0.45
N SER A 99 -13.27 12.46 1.76
CA SER A 99 -14.06 13.20 2.74
C SER A 99 -13.58 14.66 2.83
N ASP A 100 -12.28 14.90 2.96
CA ASP A 100 -11.71 16.24 3.08
C ASP A 100 -11.99 17.11 1.85
N ASP A 101 -11.91 16.54 0.64
CA ASP A 101 -12.26 17.25 -0.60
C ASP A 101 -13.74 17.62 -0.65
N ALA A 102 -14.63 16.71 -0.25
CA ALA A 102 -16.07 16.94 -0.19
C ALA A 102 -16.43 17.98 0.89
N ILE A 103 -15.81 17.88 2.06
CA ILE A 103 -15.94 18.83 3.17
C ILE A 103 -15.45 20.20 2.73
N SER A 104 -14.28 20.30 2.10
CA SER A 104 -13.71 21.56 1.61
C SER A 104 -14.65 22.27 0.64
N LYS A 105 -15.27 21.53 -0.29
CA LYS A 105 -16.30 22.07 -1.20
C LYS A 105 -17.53 22.57 -0.43
N SER A 106 -17.95 21.84 0.61
CA SER A 106 -19.10 22.21 1.44
C SER A 106 -18.82 23.43 2.32
N ILE A 107 -17.63 23.55 2.89
CA ILE A 107 -17.20 24.67 3.75
C ILE A 107 -17.15 25.98 2.96
N LYS A 108 -16.81 25.94 1.65
CA LYS A 108 -16.85 27.11 0.76
C LYS A 108 -18.25 27.73 0.61
N LEU A 109 -19.32 26.99 0.91
CA LEU A 109 -20.68 27.53 0.93
C LEU A 109 -20.95 28.26 2.24
N ASN A 110 -21.89 29.20 2.29
CA ASN A 110 -22.29 29.80 3.56
C ASN A 110 -23.14 28.82 4.41
N ARG A 111 -23.23 29.09 5.72
CA ARG A 111 -23.98 28.24 6.66
C ARG A 111 -25.45 28.06 6.26
N SER A 112 -26.13 29.12 5.81
CA SER A 112 -27.54 29.08 5.40
C SER A 112 -27.74 28.12 4.21
N SER A 113 -26.89 28.21 3.19
CA SER A 113 -26.91 27.29 2.05
C SER A 113 -26.66 25.83 2.46
N ARG A 114 -25.78 25.58 3.45
CA ARG A 114 -25.58 24.23 3.96
C ARG A 114 -26.84 23.69 4.69
N LEU A 115 -27.45 24.49 5.55
CA LEU A 115 -28.66 24.11 6.29
C LEU A 115 -29.84 23.80 5.36
N LYS A 116 -30.08 24.64 4.34
CA LYS A 116 -31.12 24.38 3.32
C LYS A 116 -30.92 23.07 2.56
N ARG A 117 -29.67 22.66 2.31
CA ARG A 117 -29.39 21.35 1.69
C ARG A 117 -29.65 20.19 2.65
N LEU A 118 -29.38 20.38 3.94
CA LEU A 118 -29.65 19.36 4.97
C LEU A 118 -31.14 19.12 5.16
N GLU A 119 -31.98 20.16 5.09
CA GLU A 119 -33.45 20.02 5.14
C GLU A 119 -34.01 19.10 4.05
N LYS A 120 -33.35 19.07 2.88
CA LYS A 120 -33.74 18.24 1.72
C LYS A 120 -32.95 16.93 1.64
N ALA A 121 -31.99 16.70 2.53
CA ALA A 121 -31.11 15.55 2.47
C ALA A 121 -31.79 14.30 3.01
N ASN A 122 -31.43 13.14 2.45
CA ASN A 122 -31.80 11.87 3.07
C ASN A 122 -31.00 11.70 4.37
N LEU A 123 -31.70 11.55 5.49
CA LEU A 123 -31.10 11.34 6.81
C LEU A 123 -30.39 9.99 6.94
N LYS A 124 -30.74 9.02 6.09
CA LYS A 124 -30.09 7.71 6.05
C LYS A 124 -29.02 7.70 4.96
N PRO A 125 -27.72 7.62 5.32
CA PRO A 125 -26.66 7.52 4.33
C PRO A 125 -26.76 6.21 3.56
N LYS A 126 -26.31 6.22 2.31
CA LYS A 126 -26.23 5.00 1.49
C LYS A 126 -25.09 4.13 1.97
N LEU A 127 -25.35 2.84 2.14
CA LEU A 127 -24.31 1.84 2.34
C LEU A 127 -23.63 1.55 1.00
N VAL A 128 -22.31 1.61 0.99
CA VAL A 128 -21.48 1.31 -0.18
C VAL A 128 -20.56 0.15 0.20
N PRO A 129 -20.64 -1.02 -0.47
CA PRO A 129 -19.73 -2.11 -0.21
C PRO A 129 -18.33 -1.77 -0.74
N VAL A 130 -17.31 -2.14 0.04
CA VAL A 130 -15.91 -1.87 -0.29
C VAL A 130 -15.10 -3.13 -0.07
N THR A 131 -14.27 -3.48 -1.05
CA THR A 131 -13.31 -4.59 -0.95
C THR A 131 -11.91 -4.02 -0.77
N SER A 132 -11.16 -4.56 0.20
CA SER A 132 -9.78 -4.12 0.46
C SER A 132 -8.87 -5.30 0.80
N TYR A 133 -7.58 -5.08 0.63
CA TYR A 133 -6.54 -6.02 1.03
C TYR A 133 -5.87 -5.50 2.30
N VAL A 134 -5.65 -6.39 3.27
CA VAL A 134 -4.94 -6.09 4.51
C VAL A 134 -3.71 -6.98 4.62
N TYR A 135 -2.68 -6.49 5.30
CA TYR A 135 -1.55 -7.31 5.70
C TYR A 135 -1.90 -8.00 7.02
N GLU A 136 -1.66 -9.31 7.09
CA GLU A 136 -1.62 -10.02 8.35
C GLU A 136 -0.36 -9.57 9.11
N ARG A 137 -0.55 -9.04 10.32
CA ARG A 137 0.54 -8.57 11.17
C ARG A 137 0.88 -9.64 12.18
N ASN A 138 2.16 -9.77 12.50
CA ASN A 138 2.64 -10.63 13.56
C ASN A 138 2.14 -10.08 14.92
N PRO A 139 1.30 -10.82 15.66
CA PRO A 139 0.79 -10.37 16.95
C PRO A 139 1.89 -10.17 17.98
N ASP A 140 2.99 -10.91 17.92
CA ASP A 140 4.09 -10.82 18.88
C ASP A 140 4.85 -9.50 18.73
N VAL A 141 5.03 -9.01 17.49
CA VAL A 141 5.63 -7.69 17.22
C VAL A 141 4.76 -6.59 17.83
N VAL A 142 3.43 -6.72 17.72
CA VAL A 142 2.50 -5.76 18.32
C VAL A 142 2.54 -5.81 19.83
N ALA A 143 2.48 -7.01 20.42
CA ALA A 143 2.49 -7.20 21.86
C ALA A 143 3.79 -6.67 22.49
N GLU A 144 4.94 -7.00 21.91
CA GLU A 144 6.25 -6.59 22.42
C GLU A 144 6.48 -5.09 22.25
N ALA A 145 6.01 -4.46 21.16
CA ALA A 145 6.06 -3.01 21.02
C ALA A 145 5.21 -2.29 22.07
N LEU A 146 4.02 -2.83 22.40
CA LEU A 146 3.18 -2.27 23.46
C LEU A 146 3.78 -2.48 24.85
N TYR A 147 4.43 -3.63 25.08
CA TYR A 147 5.15 -3.91 26.32
C TYR A 147 6.33 -2.96 26.51
N ARG A 148 7.18 -2.81 25.48
CA ARG A 148 8.32 -1.86 25.46
C ARG A 148 7.90 -0.43 25.79
N ALA A 149 6.74 -0.02 25.29
CA ALA A 149 6.23 1.33 25.47
C ALA A 149 5.68 1.62 26.87
N ASP A 150 5.34 0.58 27.64
CA ASP A 150 4.82 0.68 29.02
C ASP A 150 3.71 1.73 29.19
N GLY A 151 2.78 1.77 28.24
CA GLY A 151 1.66 2.73 28.26
C GLY A 151 2.06 4.18 27.99
N ILE A 152 3.30 4.46 27.57
CA ILE A 152 3.78 5.78 27.16
C ILE A 152 3.94 5.84 25.64
N CYS A 153 3.44 6.92 25.03
CA CYS A 153 3.58 7.15 23.59
C CYS A 153 5.05 7.39 23.23
N GLU A 154 5.60 6.60 22.31
CA GLU A 154 7.01 6.67 21.89
C GLU A 154 7.34 7.90 21.01
N ARG A 155 6.37 8.79 20.76
CA ARG A 155 6.57 10.05 20.02
C ARG A 155 6.44 11.27 20.92
N CYS A 156 5.31 11.44 21.61
CA CYS A 156 5.07 12.62 22.45
C CYS A 156 5.44 12.42 23.92
N SER A 157 5.86 11.21 24.32
CA SER A 157 6.12 10.83 25.72
C SER A 157 4.92 10.98 26.67
N GLY A 158 3.72 11.20 26.14
CA GLY A 158 2.49 11.26 26.91
C GLY A 158 1.96 9.87 27.26
N ALA A 159 1.31 9.75 28.41
CA ALA A 159 0.61 8.52 28.79
C ALA A 159 -0.52 8.16 27.83
N ALA A 160 -0.84 6.87 27.75
CA ALA A 160 -1.99 6.38 27.00
C ALA A 160 -3.27 7.11 27.45
N PRO A 161 -4.12 7.55 26.51
CA PRO A 161 -5.26 8.41 26.84
C PRO A 161 -6.37 7.69 27.62
N PHE A 162 -6.44 6.37 27.55
CA PHE A 162 -7.43 5.55 28.24
C PHE A 162 -6.98 4.08 28.27
N TYR A 163 -7.74 3.26 29.00
CA TYR A 163 -7.54 1.82 29.12
C TYR A 163 -8.53 1.03 28.24
N ARG A 164 -8.07 -0.07 27.64
CA ARG A 164 -8.89 -0.96 26.82
C ARG A 164 -10.02 -1.58 27.64
N LYS A 165 -11.25 -1.54 27.12
CA LYS A 165 -12.40 -2.23 27.75
C LYS A 165 -12.21 -3.75 27.83
N SER A 166 -11.46 -4.34 26.89
CA SER A 166 -11.30 -5.79 26.77
C SER A 166 -10.46 -6.42 27.88
N ASN A 167 -9.44 -5.71 28.38
CA ASN A 167 -8.42 -6.28 29.27
C ASN A 167 -7.77 -5.24 30.20
N ASN A 168 -8.33 -4.02 30.25
CA ASN A 168 -7.86 -2.92 31.09
C ASN A 168 -6.37 -2.54 30.91
N SER A 169 -5.79 -2.78 29.73
CA SER A 169 -4.41 -2.35 29.42
C SER A 169 -4.36 -0.96 28.77
N PRO A 170 -3.26 -0.20 28.89
CA PRO A 170 -3.10 1.11 28.27
C PRO A 170 -3.36 1.07 26.75
N TYR A 171 -4.13 2.03 26.23
CA TYR A 171 -4.45 2.10 24.80
C TYR A 171 -3.40 2.89 24.01
N LEU A 172 -2.55 2.17 23.29
CA LEU A 172 -1.68 2.69 22.23
C LEU A 172 -1.92 1.91 20.92
N GLU A 173 -1.54 2.52 19.80
CA GLU A 173 -1.66 1.97 18.44
C GLU A 173 -0.25 1.77 17.85
N VAL A 174 0.02 0.53 17.39
CA VAL A 174 1.32 0.20 16.78
C VAL A 174 1.34 0.64 15.32
N HIS A 175 2.34 1.46 14.99
CA HIS A 175 2.57 2.10 13.71
C HIS A 175 3.90 1.66 13.11
N HIS A 176 3.89 1.18 11.87
CA HIS A 176 5.13 0.92 11.13
C HIS A 176 5.78 2.20 10.64
N ILE A 177 7.05 2.45 11.00
CA ILE A 177 7.85 3.62 10.61
C ILE A 177 7.97 3.68 9.08
N VAL A 178 8.46 2.57 8.48
CA VAL A 178 8.34 2.31 7.05
C VAL A 178 7.05 1.52 6.84
N PRO A 179 6.03 2.06 6.16
CA PRO A 179 4.76 1.37 5.98
C PRO A 179 4.92 0.02 5.26
N LEU A 180 4.16 -1.00 5.68
CA LEU A 180 4.12 -2.30 5.01
C LEU A 180 3.75 -2.19 3.52
N SER A 181 2.88 -1.24 3.16
CA SER A 181 2.52 -0.95 1.76
C SER A 181 3.71 -0.46 0.91
N ASN A 182 4.75 0.07 1.55
CA ASN A 182 5.98 0.55 0.93
C ASN A 182 7.13 -0.47 1.10
N GLY A 183 6.81 -1.71 1.49
CA GLY A 183 7.80 -2.78 1.68
C GLY A 183 8.53 -2.74 3.03
N GLY A 184 8.01 -2.00 4.02
CA GLY A 184 8.53 -2.07 5.37
C GLY A 184 8.37 -3.46 5.99
N GLU A 185 9.31 -3.82 6.87
CA GLU A 185 9.29 -5.09 7.59
C GLU A 185 8.33 -5.05 8.77
N ASP A 186 7.75 -6.21 9.12
CA ASP A 186 6.97 -6.37 10.34
C ASP A 186 7.89 -6.80 11.49
N SER A 187 8.67 -5.84 12.01
CA SER A 187 9.73 -6.07 13.00
C SER A 187 9.75 -4.98 14.07
N LEU A 188 10.30 -5.28 15.25
CA LEU A 188 10.35 -4.35 16.40
C LEU A 188 11.14 -3.06 16.12
N SER A 189 12.11 -3.13 15.22
CA SER A 189 12.90 -1.98 14.78
C SER A 189 12.12 -1.06 13.84
N ASN A 190 11.07 -1.55 13.19
CA ASN A 190 10.26 -0.79 12.24
C ASN A 190 8.89 -0.38 12.82
N VAL A 191 8.67 -0.47 14.13
CA VAL A 191 7.39 -0.10 14.75
C VAL A 191 7.54 0.84 15.94
N LEU A 192 6.51 1.68 16.11
CA LEU A 192 6.33 2.56 17.26
C LEU A 192 4.93 2.34 17.88
N ALA A 193 4.83 2.36 19.20
CA ALA A 193 3.58 2.43 19.93
C ALA A 193 3.20 3.90 20.19
N LEU A 194 2.08 4.32 19.61
CA LEU A 194 1.68 5.73 19.57
C LEU A 194 0.31 5.95 20.20
N CYS A 195 0.11 7.11 20.81
CA CYS A 195 -1.25 7.54 21.15
C CYS A 195 -2.05 7.83 19.86
N PRO A 196 -3.39 7.76 19.90
CA PRO A 196 -4.24 8.00 18.73
C PRO A 196 -3.96 9.33 18.03
N ASN A 197 -3.67 10.38 18.79
CA ASN A 197 -3.38 11.71 18.25
C ASN A 197 -2.08 11.71 17.44
N CYS A 198 -0.99 11.22 18.03
CA CYS A 198 0.30 11.12 17.35
C CYS A 198 0.26 10.18 16.15
N HIS A 199 -0.49 9.07 16.25
CA HIS A 199 -0.64 8.14 15.15
C HIS A 199 -1.38 8.76 13.96
N ARG A 200 -2.48 9.48 14.21
CA ARG A 200 -3.23 10.19 13.16
C ARG A 200 -2.44 11.34 12.56
N GLU A 201 -1.69 12.07 13.37
CA GLU A 201 -0.84 13.16 12.88
C GLU A 201 0.27 12.65 11.94
N LEU A 202 0.81 11.45 12.15
CA LEU A 202 1.77 10.87 11.19
C LEU A 202 1.13 10.55 9.83
N HIS A 203 -0.17 10.24 9.78
CA HIS A 203 -0.86 9.96 8.51
C HIS A 203 -1.37 11.24 7.82
N PHE A 204 -1.88 12.21 8.59
CA PHE A 204 -2.68 13.32 8.07
C PHE A 204 -2.22 14.71 8.53
N GLY A 205 -1.29 14.77 9.49
CA GLY A 205 -0.76 16.03 10.01
C GLY A 205 0.12 16.73 8.99
N LYS A 206 0.37 18.03 9.22
CA LYS A 206 1.21 18.84 8.34
C LYS A 206 2.70 18.46 8.36
N GLY A 207 3.12 17.65 9.33
CA GLY A 207 4.52 17.51 9.73
C GLY A 207 4.98 18.82 10.37
N ILE A 208 5.43 18.76 11.62
CA ILE A 208 6.09 19.88 12.30
C ILE A 208 7.54 19.51 12.50
#